data_AF-I6NCP9-F1
#
_entry.id   AF-I6NCP9-F1
#
_cell.length_a   1.000
_cell.length_b   1.000
_cell.length_c   1.000
_cell.angle_alpha   90.00
_cell.angle_beta   90.00
_cell.angle_gamma   90.00
#
_symmetry.space_group_name_H-M   'P 1'
#
loop_
_entity.id
_entity.type
_entity.pdbx_description
1 polymer ?
#
loop_
_entity_poly.entity_id
_entity_poly.type
_entity_poly.pdbx_seq_one_letter_code
_entity_poly.pdbx_strand_id
1 'polypeptide(L)'
;MSSFSSRYAMAKAMDQIKPQKLNNNVFFGPLNSLSQRDFLVENGIKFFISVGIPTGRVVEYVKALPTEEFIAIVVDGSSGATDGEEGGDVKRFRETHSARMQGVFRQVSMEGMGFGGRCLPQSEVVRQLHRPIAEYQSNIVAGDGIAVLEQFNDFITLFQQSRLGNILIYSANGNDERLTTLLVSQVLQTNMWSSVLEAFVYVKSLRPSIEDQLGVNSFWNANLVAFHERLRAKLFTWGNARPADACRSSLYQNNARKTKRRDETSCEEHEERYRYRSPELAPTPRPVATLARKRLATEAVYD
;
A
#
# COMPACT_ATOMS: atom_id res chain seq x y z
N MET A 1 -21.13 -28.50 32.51
CA MET A 1 -20.44 -27.23 32.19
C MET A 1 -19.53 -27.29 30.95
N SER A 2 -19.50 -28.39 30.18
CA SER A 2 -18.70 -28.52 28.94
C SER A 2 -19.25 -27.75 27.73
N SER A 3 -20.46 -27.19 27.79
CA SER A 3 -21.12 -26.60 26.61
C SER A 3 -20.65 -25.20 26.22
N PHE A 4 -20.12 -24.40 27.16
CA PHE A 4 -19.68 -23.03 26.86
C PHE A 4 -18.29 -22.99 26.23
N SER A 5 -17.34 -23.76 26.78
CA SER A 5 -15.96 -23.84 26.25
C SER A 5 -15.94 -24.36 24.81
N SER A 6 -16.73 -25.39 24.50
CA SER A 6 -16.84 -25.92 23.13
C SER A 6 -17.45 -24.92 22.15
N ARG A 7 -18.50 -24.17 22.57
CA ARG A 7 -19.11 -23.13 21.71
C ARG A 7 -18.14 -21.97 21.45
N TYR A 8 -17.41 -21.54 22.48
CA TYR A 8 -16.40 -20.50 22.34
C TYR A 8 -15.25 -20.94 21.42
N ALA A 9 -14.75 -22.17 21.60
CA ALA A 9 -13.69 -22.72 20.75
C ALA A 9 -14.15 -22.85 19.29
N MET A 10 -15.39 -23.30 19.05
CA MET A 10 -15.97 -23.38 17.72
C MET A 10 -16.14 -22.00 17.08
N ALA A 11 -16.65 -21.00 17.83
CA ALA A 11 -16.77 -19.64 17.34
C ALA A 11 -15.39 -19.05 16.96
N LYS A 12 -14.38 -19.22 17.83
CA LYS A 12 -13.00 -18.80 17.55
C LYS A 12 -12.44 -19.49 16.30
N ALA A 13 -12.72 -20.77 16.10
CA ALA A 13 -12.30 -21.50 14.91
C ALA A 13 -13.02 -21.02 13.64
N MET A 14 -14.32 -20.70 13.72
CA MET A 14 -15.08 -20.16 12.59
C MET A 14 -14.57 -18.77 12.18
N ASP A 15 -14.25 -17.91 13.14
CA ASP A 15 -13.72 -16.57 12.87
C ASP A 15 -12.36 -16.61 12.15
N GLN A 16 -11.57 -17.66 12.37
CA GLN A 16 -10.29 -17.86 11.67
C GLN A 16 -10.46 -18.24 10.20
N ILE A 17 -11.60 -18.88 9.85
CA ILE A 17 -11.89 -19.37 8.49
C ILE A 17 -12.52 -18.26 7.64
N LYS A 18 -13.21 -17.30 8.28
CA LYS A 18 -13.90 -16.24 7.57
C LYS A 18 -12.92 -15.19 7.02
N PRO A 19 -13.06 -14.78 5.74
CA PRO A 19 -12.35 -13.63 5.21
C PRO A 19 -12.72 -12.36 5.98
N GLN A 20 -11.73 -11.53 6.26
CA GLN A 20 -11.88 -10.24 6.92
C GLN A 20 -11.79 -9.12 5.89
N LYS A 21 -12.37 -7.97 6.21
CA LYS A 21 -12.41 -6.81 5.31
C LYS A 21 -11.37 -5.79 5.78
N LEU A 22 -10.39 -5.48 4.93
CA LEU A 22 -9.40 -4.42 5.19
C LEU A 22 -9.98 -3.05 4.87
N ASN A 23 -10.65 -2.94 3.73
CA ASN A 23 -11.36 -1.73 3.31
C ASN A 23 -12.53 -2.12 2.38
N ASN A 24 -13.21 -1.13 1.77
CA ASN A 24 -14.39 -1.39 0.94
C ASN A 24 -14.16 -2.32 -0.26
N ASN A 25 -12.93 -2.41 -0.76
CA ASN A 25 -12.60 -3.16 -1.97
C ASN A 25 -11.55 -4.26 -1.73
N VAL A 26 -11.02 -4.38 -0.51
CA VAL A 26 -9.94 -5.29 -0.17
C VAL A 26 -10.36 -6.17 0.99
N PHE A 27 -10.38 -7.46 0.73
CA PHE A 27 -10.62 -8.53 1.68
C PHE A 27 -9.34 -9.33 1.87
N PHE A 28 -9.18 -9.96 3.04
CA PHE A 28 -8.06 -10.84 3.29
C PHE A 28 -8.46 -12.06 4.12
N GLY A 29 -7.83 -13.21 3.90
CA GLY A 29 -8.25 -14.44 4.57
C GLY A 29 -7.27 -15.62 4.43
N PRO A 30 -7.60 -16.77 5.04
CA PRO A 30 -6.87 -18.00 4.79
C PRO A 30 -7.18 -18.55 3.39
N LEU A 31 -6.43 -19.55 2.96
CA LEU A 31 -6.63 -20.24 1.68
C LEU A 31 -8.06 -20.80 1.53
N ASN A 32 -8.67 -21.24 2.63
CA ASN A 32 -10.06 -21.73 2.66
C ASN A 32 -11.09 -20.67 2.22
N SER A 33 -10.70 -19.40 2.09
CA SER A 33 -11.54 -18.35 1.51
C SER A 33 -11.88 -18.63 0.05
N LEU A 34 -11.00 -19.32 -0.68
CA LEU A 34 -11.20 -19.64 -2.10
C LEU A 34 -12.36 -20.62 -2.34
N SER A 35 -12.67 -21.47 -1.37
CA SER A 35 -13.79 -22.41 -1.46
C SER A 35 -15.15 -21.79 -1.09
N GLN A 36 -15.17 -20.57 -0.56
CA GLN A 36 -16.41 -19.90 -0.12
C GLN A 36 -17.07 -19.17 -1.30
N ARG A 37 -17.67 -19.94 -2.23
CA ARG A 37 -18.29 -19.41 -3.46
C ARG A 37 -19.26 -18.26 -3.21
N ASP A 38 -20.17 -18.41 -2.25
CA ASP A 38 -21.20 -17.41 -1.96
C ASP A 38 -20.55 -16.08 -1.55
N PHE A 39 -19.53 -16.14 -0.68
CA PHE A 39 -18.75 -14.97 -0.30
C PHE A 39 -18.07 -14.29 -1.50
N LEU A 40 -17.44 -15.06 -2.39
CA LEU A 40 -16.75 -14.52 -3.56
C LEU A 40 -17.71 -13.81 -4.51
N VAL A 41 -18.89 -14.38 -4.75
CA VAL A 41 -19.91 -13.83 -5.64
C VAL A 41 -20.59 -12.62 -5.01
N GLU A 42 -21.02 -12.71 -3.76
CA GLU A 42 -21.69 -11.63 -3.02
C GLU A 42 -20.81 -10.39 -2.92
N ASN A 43 -19.51 -10.58 -2.68
CA ASN A 43 -18.56 -9.47 -2.56
C ASN A 43 -17.92 -9.07 -3.90
N GLY A 44 -18.34 -9.65 -5.03
CA GLY A 44 -17.83 -9.29 -6.35
C GLY A 44 -16.31 -9.43 -6.47
N ILE A 45 -15.71 -10.48 -5.88
CA ILE A 45 -14.26 -10.70 -5.91
C ILE A 45 -13.84 -11.10 -7.33
N LYS A 46 -12.90 -10.34 -7.90
CA LYS A 46 -12.34 -10.57 -9.25
C LYS A 46 -10.82 -10.63 -9.28
N PHE A 47 -10.17 -10.10 -8.24
CA PHE A 47 -8.73 -10.06 -8.12
C PHE A 47 -8.29 -10.91 -6.93
N PHE A 48 -7.35 -11.80 -7.15
CA PHE A 48 -6.83 -12.73 -6.16
C PHE A 48 -5.34 -12.47 -5.98
N ILE A 49 -4.88 -12.22 -4.76
CA ILE A 49 -3.46 -12.03 -4.45
C ILE A 49 -3.06 -13.11 -3.45
N SER A 50 -2.27 -14.09 -3.88
CA SER A 50 -1.71 -15.11 -3.00
C SER A 50 -0.41 -14.61 -2.37
N VAL A 51 -0.22 -14.88 -1.08
CA VAL A 51 0.96 -14.47 -0.33
C VAL A 51 1.59 -15.69 0.34
N GLY A 52 2.86 -15.94 0.02
CA GLY A 52 3.65 -16.99 0.67
C GLY A 52 3.21 -18.41 0.32
N ILE A 53 2.45 -18.59 -0.76
CA ILE A 53 2.08 -19.89 -1.30
C ILE A 53 2.91 -20.12 -2.56
N PRO A 54 3.62 -21.26 -2.69
CA PRO A 54 4.38 -21.56 -3.90
C PRO A 54 3.50 -21.52 -5.14
N THR A 55 4.01 -20.89 -6.20
CA THR A 55 3.25 -20.68 -7.46
C THR A 55 2.58 -21.96 -7.97
N GLY A 56 3.28 -23.11 -7.95
CA GLY A 56 2.73 -24.39 -8.39
C GLY A 56 1.44 -24.78 -7.66
N ARG A 57 1.37 -24.57 -6.34
CA ARG A 57 0.15 -24.85 -5.56
C ARG A 57 -0.95 -23.84 -5.85
N VAL A 58 -0.60 -22.58 -6.07
CA VAL A 58 -1.58 -21.56 -6.46
C VAL A 58 -2.26 -21.95 -7.77
N VAL A 59 -1.52 -22.47 -8.75
CA VAL A 59 -2.10 -22.95 -10.01
C VAL A 59 -3.15 -24.04 -9.79
N GLU A 60 -2.90 -24.99 -8.87
CA GLU A 60 -3.86 -26.03 -8.52
C GLU A 60 -5.13 -25.45 -7.88
N TYR A 61 -4.99 -24.54 -6.91
CA TYR A 61 -6.14 -23.91 -6.26
C TYR A 61 -6.97 -23.05 -7.21
N VAL A 62 -6.28 -22.35 -8.11
CA VAL A 62 -6.91 -21.48 -9.10
C VAL A 62 -7.73 -22.27 -10.11
N LYS A 63 -7.29 -23.48 -10.50
CA LYS A 63 -8.08 -24.39 -11.35
C LYS A 63 -9.42 -24.79 -10.71
N ALA A 64 -9.50 -24.80 -9.39
CA ALA A 64 -10.70 -25.16 -8.64
C ALA A 64 -11.64 -23.96 -8.38
N LEU A 65 -11.28 -22.74 -8.81
CA LEU A 65 -12.11 -21.56 -8.55
C LEU A 65 -13.40 -21.58 -9.39
N PRO A 66 -14.54 -21.20 -8.79
CA PRO A 66 -15.85 -21.22 -9.45
C PRO A 66 -16.06 -20.05 -10.43
N THR A 67 -15.09 -19.16 -10.59
CA THR A 67 -15.20 -17.92 -11.38
C THR A 67 -14.38 -18.04 -12.66
N GLU A 68 -14.97 -17.70 -13.81
CA GLU A 68 -14.27 -17.83 -15.11
C GLU A 68 -13.38 -16.61 -15.44
N GLU A 69 -13.81 -15.43 -14.98
CA GLU A 69 -13.13 -14.16 -15.21
C GLU A 69 -12.55 -13.60 -13.91
N PHE A 70 -11.28 -13.90 -13.68
CA PHE A 70 -10.50 -13.33 -12.59
C PHE A 70 -9.03 -13.19 -12.98
N ILE A 71 -8.30 -12.42 -12.17
CA ILE A 71 -6.85 -12.25 -12.26
C ILE A 71 -6.23 -12.70 -10.94
N ALA A 72 -5.22 -13.56 -11.03
CA ALA A 72 -4.47 -14.05 -9.88
C ALA A 72 -3.03 -13.53 -9.93
N ILE A 73 -2.62 -12.86 -8.85
CA ILE A 73 -1.25 -12.43 -8.57
C ILE A 73 -0.64 -13.35 -7.52
N VAL A 74 0.63 -13.70 -7.70
CA VAL A 74 1.38 -14.53 -6.76
C VAL A 74 2.52 -13.72 -6.17
N VAL A 75 2.52 -13.55 -4.84
CA VAL A 75 3.61 -12.94 -4.11
C VAL A 75 4.39 -14.04 -3.39
N ASP A 76 5.43 -14.53 -4.06
CA ASP A 76 6.29 -15.62 -3.60
C ASP A 76 7.53 -15.05 -2.89
N GLY A 77 7.96 -15.69 -1.82
CA GLY A 77 9.11 -15.29 -1.00
C GLY A 77 10.30 -16.19 -1.21
N SER A 78 10.10 -17.33 -1.86
CA SER A 78 11.20 -18.03 -2.47
C SER A 78 11.64 -17.20 -3.67
N SER A 79 12.72 -16.43 -3.48
CA SER A 79 13.52 -15.87 -4.58
C SER A 79 13.64 -16.97 -5.64
N GLY A 80 13.06 -16.73 -6.82
CA GLY A 80 12.77 -17.76 -7.79
C GLY A 80 13.90 -18.76 -7.92
N ALA A 81 13.65 -20.01 -7.52
CA ALA A 81 14.38 -21.13 -8.08
C ALA A 81 13.88 -21.33 -9.53
N THR A 82 14.12 -20.32 -10.36
CA THR A 82 14.38 -20.49 -11.78
C THR A 82 15.58 -21.42 -11.88
N ASP A 83 15.33 -22.66 -12.31
CA ASP A 83 16.25 -23.61 -12.98
C ASP A 83 15.80 -25.08 -12.80
N GLY A 84 14.73 -25.34 -12.05
CA GLY A 84 13.92 -26.55 -12.23
C GLY A 84 12.91 -26.33 -13.36
N GLU A 85 12.67 -27.32 -14.22
CA GLU A 85 11.68 -27.25 -15.31
C GLU A 85 10.37 -26.63 -14.81
N GLU A 86 10.10 -25.38 -15.20
CA GLU A 86 8.82 -24.75 -14.91
C GLU A 86 7.74 -25.59 -15.59
N GLY A 87 6.94 -26.30 -14.79
CA GLY A 87 5.86 -27.14 -15.31
C GLY A 87 4.98 -26.34 -16.28
N GLY A 88 4.58 -26.94 -17.40
CA GLY A 88 3.84 -26.25 -18.47
C GLY A 88 2.59 -25.50 -17.98
N ASP A 89 1.96 -26.00 -16.91
CA ASP A 89 0.83 -25.35 -16.26
C ASP A 89 1.18 -24.00 -15.61
N VAL A 90 2.35 -23.87 -14.97
CA VAL A 90 2.82 -22.62 -14.36
C VAL A 90 3.10 -21.59 -15.43
N LYS A 91 3.74 -22.00 -16.53
CA LYS A 91 4.00 -21.12 -17.68
C LYS A 91 2.70 -20.60 -18.29
N ARG A 92 1.73 -21.49 -18.54
CA ARG A 92 0.41 -21.11 -19.07
C ARG A 92 -0.34 -20.18 -18.11
N PHE A 93 -0.28 -20.46 -16.81
CA PHE A 93 -0.85 -19.60 -15.79
C PHE A 93 -0.23 -18.19 -15.82
N ARG A 94 1.11 -18.12 -15.86
CA ARG A 94 1.85 -16.86 -15.95
C ARG A 94 1.43 -16.06 -17.17
N GLU A 95 1.47 -16.66 -18.36
CA GLU A 95 1.11 -16.01 -19.62
C GLU A 95 -0.34 -15.50 -19.59
N THR A 96 -1.28 -16.34 -19.17
CA THR A 96 -2.71 -16.01 -19.17
C THR A 96 -3.03 -14.88 -18.21
N HIS A 97 -2.59 -14.96 -16.95
CA HIS A 97 -2.91 -13.95 -15.95
C HIS A 97 -2.12 -12.66 -16.14
N SER A 98 -0.87 -12.74 -16.63
CA SER A 98 -0.10 -11.55 -16.99
C SER A 98 -0.75 -10.80 -18.15
N ALA A 99 -1.22 -11.51 -19.18
CA ALA A 99 -1.93 -10.88 -20.31
C ALA A 99 -3.24 -10.19 -19.87
N ARG A 100 -4.04 -10.85 -19.02
CA ARG A 100 -5.28 -10.27 -18.46
C ARG A 100 -4.97 -9.03 -17.61
N MET A 101 -3.96 -9.11 -16.75
CA MET A 101 -3.49 -8.01 -15.92
C MET A 101 -3.05 -6.80 -16.76
N GLN A 102 -2.27 -7.03 -17.82
CA GLN A 102 -1.89 -6.00 -18.78
C GLN A 102 -3.11 -5.35 -19.46
N GLY A 103 -4.15 -6.13 -19.77
CA GLY A 103 -5.42 -5.60 -20.27
C GLY A 103 -6.04 -4.60 -19.31
N VAL A 104 -6.13 -4.95 -18.02
CA VAL A 104 -6.64 -4.06 -16.96
C VAL A 104 -5.78 -2.80 -16.82
N PHE A 105 -4.46 -2.93 -16.83
CA PHE A 105 -3.58 -1.77 -16.67
C PHE A 105 -3.64 -0.80 -17.85
N ARG A 106 -3.82 -1.32 -19.06
CA ARG A 106 -4.08 -0.49 -20.24
C ARG A 106 -5.40 0.27 -20.11
N GLN A 107 -6.46 -0.37 -19.63
CA GLN A 107 -7.73 0.31 -19.38
C GLN A 107 -7.56 1.46 -18.38
N VAL A 108 -6.92 1.20 -17.23
CA VAL A 108 -6.66 2.23 -16.20
C VAL A 108 -5.80 3.37 -16.74
N SER A 109 -4.83 3.07 -17.62
CA SER A 109 -3.99 4.08 -18.26
C SER A 109 -4.77 4.98 -19.23
N MET A 110 -5.73 4.40 -19.96
CA MET A 110 -6.54 5.10 -20.97
C MET A 110 -7.65 5.94 -20.34
N GLU A 111 -8.22 5.52 -19.21
CA GLU A 111 -9.22 6.31 -18.46
C GLU A 111 -8.64 7.66 -17.96
N GLY A 112 -7.32 7.76 -17.83
CA GLY A 112 -6.62 9.01 -17.53
C GLY A 112 -6.46 9.96 -18.72
N MET A 113 -6.65 9.49 -19.96
CA MET A 113 -6.62 10.31 -21.17
C MET A 113 -8.06 10.65 -21.57
N GLY A 114 -8.58 11.76 -21.06
CA GLY A 114 -9.93 12.23 -21.39
C GLY A 114 -10.19 12.28 -22.89
N PHE A 115 -11.41 11.92 -23.30
CA PHE A 115 -11.93 12.09 -24.65
C PHE A 115 -11.84 13.58 -25.05
N GLY A 116 -10.79 13.96 -25.78
CA GLY A 116 -10.68 15.29 -26.36
C GLY A 116 -9.34 16.01 -26.17
N GLY A 117 -8.22 15.35 -26.47
CA GLY A 117 -6.96 15.97 -26.94
C GLY A 117 -6.31 17.09 -26.11
N ARG A 118 -6.86 17.47 -24.96
CA ARG A 118 -6.28 18.43 -24.03
C ARG A 118 -5.47 17.64 -23.03
N CYS A 119 -4.18 17.94 -22.97
CA CYS A 119 -3.27 17.42 -21.96
C CYS A 119 -3.77 17.81 -20.56
N LEU A 120 -4.66 16.99 -19.99
CA LEU A 120 -4.96 17.07 -18.58
C LEU A 120 -3.71 16.66 -17.80
N PRO A 121 -3.47 17.27 -16.63
CA PRO A 121 -2.39 16.84 -15.75
C PRO A 121 -2.49 15.33 -15.53
N GLN A 122 -1.35 14.64 -15.67
CA GLN A 122 -1.15 13.21 -15.50
C GLN A 122 -2.11 12.61 -14.46
N SER A 123 -2.88 11.57 -14.84
CA SER A 123 -3.86 10.91 -13.98
C SER A 123 -3.32 10.70 -12.56
N GLU A 124 -4.10 11.08 -11.55
CA GLU A 124 -3.74 10.96 -10.13
C GLU A 124 -3.28 9.54 -9.76
N VAL A 125 -3.79 8.54 -10.47
CA VAL A 125 -3.41 7.13 -10.33
C VAL A 125 -1.92 6.92 -10.61
N VAL A 126 -1.40 7.47 -11.71
CA VAL A 126 0.02 7.30 -12.09
C VAL A 126 0.95 7.97 -11.09
N ARG A 127 0.45 8.99 -10.36
CA ARG A 127 1.19 9.67 -9.29
C ARG A 127 1.27 8.86 -8.00
N GLN A 128 0.32 7.93 -7.79
CA GLN A 128 0.27 7.07 -6.61
C GLN A 128 1.18 5.84 -6.72
N LEU A 129 1.53 5.42 -7.95
CA LEU A 129 2.37 4.25 -8.18
C LEU A 129 3.83 4.48 -7.76
N HIS A 130 4.49 3.42 -7.31
CA HIS A 130 5.92 3.45 -7.00
C HIS A 130 6.77 3.27 -8.25
N ARG A 131 6.29 2.51 -9.23
CA ARG A 131 6.98 2.21 -10.48
C ARG A 131 6.08 2.50 -11.68
N PRO A 132 6.65 2.78 -12.86
CA PRO A 132 5.86 2.94 -14.07
C PRO A 132 5.11 1.65 -14.40
N ILE A 133 3.90 1.78 -14.96
CA ILE A 133 3.01 0.66 -15.30
C ILE A 133 3.71 -0.37 -16.21
N ALA A 134 4.65 0.07 -17.05
CA ALA A 134 5.41 -0.78 -17.96
C ALA A 134 6.32 -1.80 -17.26
N GLU A 135 6.65 -1.61 -15.97
CA GLU A 135 7.48 -2.54 -15.20
C GLU A 135 6.70 -3.76 -14.68
N TYR A 136 5.37 -3.70 -14.56
CA TYR A 136 4.58 -4.82 -14.02
C TYR A 136 4.24 -5.84 -15.11
N GLN A 137 5.24 -6.54 -15.64
CA GLN A 137 5.04 -7.45 -16.79
C GLN A 137 4.51 -8.83 -16.41
N SER A 138 4.71 -9.25 -15.16
CA SER A 138 4.33 -10.57 -14.68
C SER A 138 3.32 -10.50 -13.55
N ASN A 139 2.41 -11.47 -13.51
CA ASN A 139 1.52 -11.71 -12.38
C ASN A 139 2.22 -12.40 -11.20
N ILE A 140 3.50 -12.78 -11.34
CA ILE A 140 4.29 -13.37 -10.27
C ILE A 140 5.29 -12.32 -9.78
N VAL A 141 5.15 -11.95 -8.52
CA VAL A 141 6.06 -11.09 -7.77
C VAL A 141 7.02 -11.99 -7.01
N ALA A 142 8.23 -12.13 -7.56
CA ALA A 142 9.33 -12.79 -6.90
C ALA A 142 10.24 -11.74 -6.25
N GLY A 143 10.75 -12.06 -5.06
CA GLY A 143 11.70 -11.24 -4.33
C GLY A 143 11.25 -10.97 -2.91
N ASP A 144 12.00 -10.10 -2.23
CA ASP A 144 11.74 -9.69 -0.86
C ASP A 144 12.03 -8.20 -0.64
N GLY A 145 11.70 -7.73 0.55
CA GLY A 145 11.98 -6.38 0.99
C GLY A 145 11.04 -5.32 0.42
N ILE A 146 11.54 -4.08 0.33
CA ILE A 146 10.74 -2.90 0.00
C ILE A 146 10.10 -3.02 -1.39
N ALA A 147 10.80 -3.61 -2.37
CA ALA A 147 10.32 -3.76 -3.73
C ALA A 147 8.98 -4.53 -3.80
N VAL A 148 8.83 -5.58 -2.98
CA VAL A 148 7.61 -6.37 -2.91
C VAL A 148 6.48 -5.57 -2.28
N LEU A 149 6.78 -4.80 -1.22
CA LEU A 149 5.80 -3.91 -0.60
C LEU A 149 5.28 -2.89 -1.62
N GLU A 150 6.18 -2.23 -2.35
CA GLU A 150 5.83 -1.27 -3.41
C GLU A 150 4.93 -1.92 -4.47
N GLN A 151 5.35 -3.04 -5.06
CA GLN A 151 4.59 -3.72 -6.11
C GLN A 151 3.21 -4.19 -5.63
N PHE A 152 3.13 -4.76 -4.43
CA PHE A 152 1.87 -5.19 -3.83
C PHE A 152 0.86 -4.04 -3.70
N ASN A 153 1.32 -2.91 -3.17
CA ASN A 153 0.53 -1.69 -3.01
C ASN A 153 0.10 -1.10 -4.37
N ASP A 154 0.98 -1.16 -5.37
CA ASP A 154 0.68 -0.74 -6.72
C ASP A 154 -0.39 -1.63 -7.39
N PHE A 155 -0.33 -2.95 -7.20
CA PHE A 155 -1.37 -3.87 -7.68
C PHE A 155 -2.73 -3.56 -7.09
N ILE A 156 -2.81 -3.34 -5.78
CA ILE A 156 -4.07 -2.97 -5.12
C ILE A 156 -4.60 -1.66 -5.69
N THR A 157 -3.74 -0.66 -5.83
CA THR A 157 -4.12 0.64 -6.41
C THR A 157 -4.66 0.46 -7.83
N LEU A 158 -3.96 -0.26 -8.70
CA LEU A 158 -4.38 -0.49 -10.08
C LEU A 158 -5.71 -1.25 -10.18
N PHE A 159 -5.90 -2.28 -9.36
CA PHE A 159 -7.14 -3.06 -9.33
C PHE A 159 -8.32 -2.25 -8.79
N GLN A 160 -8.13 -1.46 -7.73
CA GLN A 160 -9.18 -0.56 -7.22
C GLN A 160 -9.61 0.47 -8.27
N GLN A 161 -8.66 1.02 -9.03
CA GLN A 161 -8.94 2.00 -10.07
C GLN A 161 -9.67 1.40 -11.27
N SER A 162 -9.45 0.11 -11.58
CA SER A 162 -10.15 -0.57 -12.67
C SER A 162 -11.66 -0.70 -12.45
N ARG A 163 -12.12 -0.67 -11.19
CA ARG A 163 -13.53 -0.87 -10.79
C ARG A 163 -14.18 -2.16 -11.31
N LEU A 164 -13.39 -3.14 -11.76
CA LEU A 164 -13.90 -4.40 -12.32
C LEU A 164 -14.36 -5.38 -11.23
N GLY A 165 -13.89 -5.20 -10.00
CA GLY A 165 -14.28 -6.01 -8.86
C GLY A 165 -13.39 -5.79 -7.65
N ASN A 166 -13.70 -6.52 -6.59
CA ASN A 166 -12.98 -6.45 -5.32
C ASN A 166 -11.79 -7.44 -5.30
N ILE A 167 -10.89 -7.20 -4.35
CA ILE A 167 -9.62 -7.90 -4.20
C ILE A 167 -9.71 -8.82 -2.98
N LEU A 168 -9.32 -10.07 -3.14
CA LEU A 168 -9.07 -11.01 -2.03
C LEU A 168 -7.58 -11.32 -1.95
N ILE A 169 -6.97 -10.97 -0.82
CA ILE A 169 -5.60 -11.33 -0.49
C ILE A 169 -5.64 -12.55 0.42
N TYR A 170 -4.94 -13.62 0.07
CA TYR A 170 -4.97 -14.83 0.87
C TYR A 170 -3.58 -15.41 1.06
N SER A 171 -3.41 -16.06 2.19
CA SER A 171 -2.22 -16.83 2.51
C SER A 171 -2.63 -18.20 3.03
N ALA A 172 -1.66 -19.09 3.32
CA ALA A 172 -1.97 -20.44 3.74
C ALA A 172 -2.89 -20.45 4.97
N ASN A 173 -2.55 -19.65 5.99
CA ASN A 173 -3.28 -19.63 7.27
C ASN A 173 -4.08 -18.33 7.49
N GLY A 174 -3.86 -17.30 6.67
CA GLY A 174 -4.45 -15.97 6.86
C GLY A 174 -3.87 -15.18 8.04
N ASN A 175 -2.96 -15.77 8.82
CA ASN A 175 -2.26 -15.14 9.96
C ASN A 175 -0.74 -14.98 9.71
N ASP A 176 -0.28 -15.33 8.52
CA ASP A 176 1.15 -15.40 8.22
C ASP A 176 1.82 -14.01 8.35
N GLU A 177 3.05 -13.98 8.86
CA GLU A 177 3.83 -12.74 9.06
C GLU A 177 3.93 -11.90 7.79
N ARG A 178 4.16 -12.58 6.65
CA ARG A 178 4.29 -11.92 5.35
C ARG A 178 3.00 -11.27 4.89
N LEU A 179 1.85 -11.93 5.10
CA LEU A 179 0.54 -11.34 4.83
C LEU A 179 0.34 -10.10 5.71
N THR A 180 0.59 -10.24 7.00
CA THR A 180 0.44 -9.13 7.96
C THR A 180 1.30 -7.93 7.57
N THR A 181 2.56 -8.18 7.19
CA THR A 181 3.50 -7.15 6.72
C THR A 181 2.94 -6.42 5.49
N LEU A 182 2.44 -7.15 4.50
CA LEU A 182 1.85 -6.55 3.30
C LEU A 182 0.57 -5.75 3.61
N LEU A 183 -0.31 -6.28 4.46
CA LEU A 183 -1.51 -5.56 4.88
C LEU A 183 -1.19 -4.26 5.64
N VAL A 184 -0.19 -4.29 6.53
CA VAL A 184 0.29 -3.07 7.21
C VAL A 184 0.82 -2.06 6.20
N SER A 185 1.57 -2.51 5.19
CA SER A 185 2.06 -1.61 4.13
C SER A 185 0.91 -0.93 3.36
N GLN A 186 -0.20 -1.64 3.11
CA GLN A 186 -1.40 -1.08 2.51
C GLN A 186 -2.08 -0.05 3.40
N VAL A 187 -2.18 -0.31 4.69
CA VAL A 187 -2.76 0.65 5.65
C VAL A 187 -1.92 1.93 5.67
N LEU A 188 -0.59 1.81 5.69
CA LEU A 188 0.33 2.95 5.65
C LEU A 188 0.24 3.74 4.33
N GLN A 189 0.04 3.07 3.19
CA GLN A 189 -0.18 3.76 1.92
C GLN A 189 -1.48 4.57 1.92
N THR A 190 -2.56 4.02 2.51
CA THR A 190 -3.84 4.72 2.61
C THR A 190 -3.86 5.82 3.67
N ASN A 191 -3.07 5.67 4.74
CA ASN A 191 -2.96 6.62 5.83
C ASN A 191 -1.49 6.87 6.20
N MET A 192 -0.86 7.75 5.42
CA MET A 192 0.58 8.03 5.51
C MET A 192 1.01 8.70 6.82
N TRP A 193 0.06 9.30 7.55
CA TRP A 193 0.30 9.97 8.84
C TRP A 193 0.33 8.98 10.00
N SER A 194 -0.24 7.79 9.82
CA SER A 194 -0.27 6.76 10.85
C SER A 194 1.13 6.17 11.07
N SER A 195 1.41 5.78 12.32
CA SER A 195 2.63 5.05 12.64
C SER A 195 2.53 3.58 12.23
N VAL A 196 3.67 2.91 12.02
CA VAL A 196 3.73 1.46 11.74
C VAL A 196 3.00 0.66 12.83
N LEU A 197 3.12 1.09 14.09
CA LEU A 197 2.46 0.45 15.24
C LEU A 197 0.93 0.58 15.18
N GLU A 198 0.41 1.77 14.90
CA GLU A 198 -1.04 1.99 14.74
C GLU A 198 -1.62 1.18 13.58
N ALA A 199 -0.94 1.19 12.43
CA ALA A 199 -1.34 0.41 11.27
C ALA A 199 -1.38 -1.10 11.58
N PHE A 200 -0.43 -1.59 12.36
CA PHE A 200 -0.43 -2.98 12.82
C PHE A 200 -1.53 -3.27 13.83
N VAL A 201 -1.73 -2.41 14.83
CA VAL A 201 -2.82 -2.55 15.81
C VAL A 201 -4.17 -2.57 15.08
N TYR A 202 -4.33 -1.79 14.01
CA TYR A 202 -5.50 -1.81 13.16
C TYR A 202 -5.68 -3.18 12.47
N VAL A 203 -4.66 -3.70 11.76
CA VAL A 203 -4.74 -5.02 11.12
C VAL A 203 -5.03 -6.13 12.15
N LYS A 204 -4.41 -6.04 13.33
CA LYS A 204 -4.65 -6.95 14.46
C LYS A 204 -6.09 -6.86 14.97
N SER A 205 -6.69 -5.67 15.02
CA SER A 205 -8.08 -5.49 15.44
C SER A 205 -9.07 -6.17 14.50
N LEU A 206 -8.73 -6.28 13.21
CA LEU A 206 -9.51 -7.01 12.20
C LEU A 206 -9.33 -8.53 12.32
N ARG A 207 -8.18 -8.99 12.82
CA ARG A 207 -7.86 -10.41 12.95
C ARG A 207 -7.02 -10.69 14.19
N PRO A 208 -7.66 -10.89 15.36
CA PRO A 208 -6.96 -11.08 16.64
C PRO A 208 -6.02 -12.29 16.67
N SER A 209 -6.25 -13.32 15.84
CA SER A 209 -5.41 -14.51 15.77
C SER A 209 -3.97 -14.28 15.25
N ILE A 210 -3.65 -13.08 14.79
CA ILE A 210 -2.29 -12.69 14.39
C ILE A 210 -1.31 -12.69 15.60
N GLU A 211 -1.82 -12.45 16.82
CA GLU A 211 -1.01 -12.33 18.04
C GLU A 211 -0.40 -13.65 18.51
N ASP A 212 -1.07 -14.77 18.25
CA ASP A 212 -0.65 -16.09 18.75
C ASP A 212 0.63 -16.61 18.03
N GLN A 213 1.06 -15.97 16.93
CA GLN A 213 2.16 -16.44 16.07
C GLN A 213 3.37 -15.51 16.02
N LEU A 214 3.18 -14.19 16.17
CA LEU A 214 4.25 -13.21 16.11
C LEU A 214 4.78 -12.94 17.52
N GLY A 215 5.94 -13.51 17.85
CA GLY A 215 6.67 -13.08 19.06
C GLY A 215 6.84 -11.55 19.03
N VAL A 216 6.76 -10.90 20.21
CA VAL A 216 6.81 -9.43 20.37
C VAL A 216 8.01 -8.78 19.62
N ASN A 217 9.06 -9.55 19.36
CA ASN A 217 10.29 -9.10 18.68
C ASN A 217 10.25 -9.20 17.14
N SER A 218 9.33 -9.95 16.54
CA SER A 218 9.18 -10.04 15.06
C SER A 218 8.39 -8.86 14.48
N PHE A 219 7.89 -7.96 15.33
CA PHE A 219 7.09 -6.81 14.90
C PHE A 219 7.89 -5.80 14.06
N TRP A 220 9.18 -5.61 14.36
CA TRP A 220 10.02 -4.62 13.69
C TRP A 220 10.60 -5.16 12.38
N ASN A 221 9.79 -5.16 11.33
CA ASN A 221 10.28 -5.42 9.98
C ASN A 221 10.99 -4.16 9.44
N ALA A 222 12.31 -4.21 9.29
CA ALA A 222 13.11 -3.11 8.77
C ALA A 222 12.61 -2.60 7.39
N ASN A 223 12.03 -3.50 6.58
CA ASN A 223 11.47 -3.12 5.28
C ASN A 223 10.22 -2.27 5.41
N LEU A 224 9.38 -2.50 6.43
CA LEU A 224 8.18 -1.68 6.67
C LEU A 224 8.55 -0.26 7.11
N VAL A 225 9.55 -0.15 7.98
CA VAL A 225 10.04 1.16 8.44
C VAL A 225 10.61 1.93 7.25
N ALA A 226 11.50 1.31 6.48
CA ALA A 226 12.09 1.94 5.29
C ALA A 226 11.04 2.29 4.22
N PHE A 227 10.01 1.45 4.05
CA PHE A 227 8.88 1.75 3.18
C PHE A 227 8.07 2.97 3.67
N HIS A 228 7.79 3.04 4.97
CA HIS A 228 7.08 4.18 5.56
C HIS A 228 7.86 5.49 5.43
N GLU A 229 9.16 5.45 5.64
CA GLU A 229 10.05 6.60 5.42
C GLU A 229 10.03 7.06 3.97
N ARG A 230 10.05 6.13 3.00
CA ARG A 230 9.90 6.46 1.57
C ARG A 230 8.56 7.09 1.25
N LEU A 231 7.46 6.56 1.81
CA LEU A 231 6.13 7.16 1.67
C LEU A 231 6.12 8.59 2.21
N ARG A 232 6.67 8.83 3.40
CA ARG A 232 6.74 10.19 3.97
C ARG A 232 7.63 11.12 3.14
N ALA A 233 8.76 10.63 2.62
CA ALA A 233 9.63 11.42 1.74
C ALA A 233 8.90 11.86 0.46
N LYS A 234 7.99 11.03 -0.08
CA LYS A 234 7.12 11.41 -1.19
C LYS A 234 6.20 12.59 -0.83
N LEU A 235 5.69 12.70 0.41
CA LEU A 235 4.88 13.87 0.81
C LEU A 235 5.71 15.17 0.82
N PHE A 236 6.93 15.12 1.33
CA PHE A 236 7.77 16.31 1.47
C PHE A 236 8.36 16.79 0.14
N THR A 237 8.65 15.88 -0.79
CA THR A 237 9.16 16.22 -2.12
C THR A 237 8.12 16.88 -3.03
N TRP A 238 6.84 16.89 -2.62
CA TRP A 238 5.77 17.61 -3.33
C TRP A 238 5.66 19.08 -2.91
N GLY A 239 6.50 19.53 -1.98
CA GLY A 239 6.49 20.91 -1.45
C GLY A 239 7.49 21.89 -2.06
N ASN A 240 8.50 21.48 -2.84
CA ASN A 240 9.44 22.40 -3.48
C ASN A 240 10.12 21.73 -4.69
N ALA A 241 10.01 22.38 -5.86
CA ALA A 241 10.80 22.22 -7.09
C ALA A 241 11.58 20.90 -7.31
N ARG A 242 11.23 20.17 -8.38
CA ARG A 242 12.15 19.18 -8.95
C ARG A 242 13.49 19.86 -9.32
N PRO A 243 14.66 19.38 -8.87
CA PRO A 243 15.96 19.84 -9.37
C PRO A 243 16.31 19.22 -10.73
N ALA A 244 15.31 18.93 -11.57
CA ALA A 244 15.52 18.35 -12.91
C ALA A 244 15.48 19.40 -14.03
N ASP A 245 15.00 20.62 -13.78
CA ASP A 245 15.04 21.72 -14.75
C ASP A 245 16.25 22.67 -14.53
N ALA A 246 17.13 22.38 -13.57
CA ALA A 246 18.34 23.18 -13.33
C ALA A 246 19.57 22.74 -14.16
N CYS A 247 19.47 21.68 -14.97
CA CYS A 247 20.59 21.18 -15.78
C CYS A 247 20.26 21.05 -17.27
N ARG A 248 19.67 22.07 -17.90
CA ARG A 248 19.79 22.30 -19.35
C ARG A 248 19.74 23.79 -19.68
N SER A 249 20.77 24.53 -19.26
CA SER A 249 21.15 25.75 -19.95
C SER A 249 22.64 25.73 -20.26
N SER A 250 22.93 25.96 -21.54
CA SER A 250 24.21 26.38 -22.09
C SER A 250 25.35 25.35 -22.11
N LEU A 251 25.37 24.54 -23.16
CA LEU A 251 26.57 24.38 -24.00
C LEU A 251 26.11 24.15 -25.46
N TYR A 252 26.16 25.21 -26.29
CA TYR A 252 26.84 25.27 -27.59
C TYR A 252 26.55 26.61 -28.30
N GLN A 253 27.51 27.53 -28.16
CA GLN A 253 28.14 28.36 -29.19
C GLN A 253 27.36 28.96 -30.38
N ASN A 254 27.58 30.28 -30.49
CA ASN A 254 27.85 31.08 -31.70
C ASN A 254 26.66 31.61 -32.54
N ASN A 255 26.39 32.92 -32.44
CA ASN A 255 26.85 33.87 -33.46
C ASN A 255 26.64 35.34 -33.08
N ALA A 256 27.63 36.15 -33.47
CA ALA A 256 27.72 37.59 -33.31
C ALA A 256 26.58 38.36 -33.99
N ARG A 257 26.10 39.44 -33.35
CA ARG A 257 25.75 40.70 -34.03
C ARG A 257 25.75 41.89 -33.06
N LYS A 258 26.37 42.96 -33.55
CA LYS A 258 26.61 44.28 -32.95
C LYS A 258 25.32 45.10 -32.81
N THR A 259 25.18 45.82 -31.69
CA THR A 259 24.56 47.17 -31.51
C THR A 259 24.82 47.57 -30.05
N LYS A 260 25.74 48.46 -29.64
CA LYS A 260 25.94 49.92 -29.86
C LYS A 260 24.78 50.81 -29.35
N ARG A 261 25.07 51.52 -28.24
CA ARG A 261 24.41 52.72 -27.66
C ARG A 261 23.01 52.45 -27.05
N ARG A 262 22.59 53.03 -25.93
CA ARG A 262 22.79 54.41 -25.44
C ARG A 262 22.53 54.48 -23.93
N ASP A 263 23.17 55.47 -23.35
CA ASP A 263 23.16 55.96 -21.97
C ASP A 263 21.85 56.67 -21.57
N GLU A 264 21.75 56.97 -20.27
CA GLU A 264 20.95 58.01 -19.58
C GLU A 264 19.67 57.69 -18.77
N THR A 265 19.73 58.19 -17.53
CA THR A 265 18.70 58.85 -16.68
C THR A 265 17.63 57.99 -16.01
N SER A 266 17.71 57.77 -14.69
CA SER A 266 17.32 58.64 -13.56
C SER A 266 15.80 58.79 -13.41
N CYS A 267 15.26 58.30 -12.29
CA CYS A 267 14.14 58.93 -11.60
C CYS A 267 14.22 58.54 -10.12
N GLU A 268 14.41 59.56 -9.29
CA GLU A 268 14.38 59.57 -7.84
C GLU A 268 12.97 59.34 -7.29
N GLU A 269 12.97 58.89 -6.02
CA GLU A 269 12.03 59.22 -4.94
C GLU A 269 10.52 59.12 -5.17
N HIS A 270 9.88 58.21 -4.43
CA HIS A 270 8.81 58.68 -3.55
C HIS A 270 8.71 57.87 -2.26
N GLU A 271 8.67 58.67 -1.21
CA GLU A 271 8.63 58.39 0.21
C GLU A 271 7.22 57.96 0.69
N GLU A 272 7.18 57.49 1.93
CA GLU A 272 6.01 57.29 2.80
C GLU A 272 5.06 56.12 2.49
N ARG A 273 4.94 55.18 3.44
CA ARG A 273 3.75 55.11 4.32
C ARG A 273 3.71 53.91 5.29
N TYR A 274 3.32 54.26 6.51
CA TYR A 274 2.70 53.47 7.57
C TYR A 274 3.53 52.41 8.32
N ARG A 275 4.14 52.91 9.41
CA ARG A 275 4.25 52.18 10.68
C ARG A 275 2.86 51.72 11.12
N TYR A 276 2.63 50.41 11.15
CA TYR A 276 1.59 49.82 12.00
C TYR A 276 2.25 49.17 13.20
N ARG A 277 1.86 49.63 14.38
CA ARG A 277 2.32 49.17 15.69
C ARG A 277 1.15 48.46 16.36
N SER A 278 1.50 47.39 17.09
CA SER A 278 0.75 46.76 18.20
C SER A 278 -0.25 45.66 17.85
N PRO A 279 -0.61 44.75 18.79
CA PRO A 279 -0.24 44.71 20.22
C PRO A 279 0.35 43.37 20.75
N GLU A 280 0.83 43.49 21.98
CA GLU A 280 1.40 42.48 22.88
C GLU A 280 0.57 41.21 23.09
N LEU A 281 1.34 40.15 23.37
CA LEU A 281 0.94 38.83 23.83
C LEU A 281 0.17 38.88 25.16
N ALA A 282 -0.98 38.20 25.20
CA ALA A 282 -1.64 37.84 26.45
C ALA A 282 -0.87 36.71 27.17
N PRO A 283 -0.75 36.75 28.51
CA PRO A 283 -0.11 35.68 29.27
C PRO A 283 -1.04 34.46 29.39
N THR A 284 -0.50 33.28 29.09
CA THR A 284 -1.13 31.97 29.30
C THR A 284 -1.27 31.65 30.80
N PRO A 285 -2.43 31.17 31.26
CA PRO A 285 -2.60 30.71 32.63
C PRO A 285 -1.88 29.38 32.90
N ARG A 286 -1.38 29.23 34.13
CA ARG A 286 -0.61 28.11 34.68
C ARG A 286 -1.40 26.79 34.68
N PRO A 287 -0.72 25.62 34.58
CA PRO A 287 -1.36 24.32 34.70
C PRO A 287 -1.81 24.02 36.12
N VAL A 288 -3.03 23.47 36.23
CA VAL A 288 -3.64 22.94 37.47
C VAL A 288 -3.00 21.59 37.79
N ALA A 289 -2.58 21.41 39.04
CA ALA A 289 -2.00 20.19 39.57
C ALA A 289 -2.99 19.00 39.51
N THR A 290 -2.56 17.89 38.91
CA THR A 290 -3.26 16.61 38.94
C THR A 290 -2.98 15.88 40.26
N LEU A 291 -4.06 15.49 40.94
CA LEU A 291 -4.07 14.67 42.16
C LEU A 291 -3.50 13.27 41.90
N ALA A 292 -2.64 12.83 42.82
CA ALA A 292 -2.01 11.53 42.87
C ALA A 292 -3.04 10.38 43.03
N ARG A 293 -3.01 9.41 42.11
CA ARG A 293 -3.72 8.14 42.26
C ARG A 293 -2.91 7.20 43.16
N LYS A 294 -3.47 6.86 44.32
CA LYS A 294 -3.01 5.78 45.21
C LYS A 294 -2.94 4.46 44.42
N ARG A 295 -1.77 3.82 44.46
CA ARG A 295 -1.58 2.40 44.16
C ARG A 295 -2.23 1.58 45.29
N LEU A 296 -3.14 0.68 44.96
CA LEU A 296 -3.53 -0.41 45.85
C LEU A 296 -2.71 -1.64 45.48
N ALA A 297 -2.04 -2.15 46.50
CA ALA A 297 -1.16 -3.31 46.44
C ALA A 297 -1.96 -4.60 46.33
N THR A 298 -1.40 -5.51 45.54
CA THR A 298 -1.55 -6.95 45.56
C THR A 298 -1.32 -7.54 46.95
N GLU A 299 -2.21 -8.42 47.40
CA GLU A 299 -1.84 -9.53 48.29
C GLU A 299 -2.25 -10.84 47.61
N ALA A 300 -1.24 -11.69 47.44
CA ALA A 300 -1.35 -13.10 47.16
C ALA A 300 -1.58 -13.82 48.49
N VAL A 301 -2.50 -14.78 48.51
CA VAL A 301 -2.56 -15.80 49.56
C VAL A 301 -2.47 -17.15 48.85
N TYR A 302 -1.33 -17.80 49.06
CA TYR A 302 -1.17 -19.24 48.95
C TYR A 302 -1.83 -19.87 50.18
N ASP A 303 -2.73 -20.82 49.95
CA ASP A 303 -2.80 -22.11 50.66
C ASP A 303 -3.64 -23.08 49.80
#